data_AF-A0A843I3M0-F1
#
_entry.id   AF-A0A843I3M0-F1
#
_cell.length_a   1.000
_cell.length_b   1.000
_cell.length_c   1.000
_cell.angle_alpha   90.00
_cell.angle_beta   90.00
_cell.angle_gamma   90.00
#
_symmetry.space_group_name_H-M   'P 1'
#
loop_
_entity.id
_entity.type
_entity.pdbx_description
1 polymer ?
#
loop_
_entity_poly.entity_id
_entity_poly.type
_entity_poly.pdbx_seq_one_letter_code
_entity_poly.pdbx_strand_id
1 'polypeptide(L)'
;MVYTSGEEYPGKLYSEVGVYQFRGYSILVLLLFPVQYIPLTGDLFYYQTLTVTVHLMDQTSENLLFRNTQTDQSELLDKIENPSVESTYRQPFHAPIFSDQYDLLILTTDAFKAGFQPLADQHNVTGKQTIIRTLTDVGGSSPEAIRS
;
A
#
# COMPACT_ATOMS: atom_id res chain seq x y z
N MET A 1 -12.78 18.57 -34.46
CA MET A 1 -13.76 17.76 -33.70
C MET A 1 -13.37 16.30 -33.88
N VAL A 2 -13.46 15.45 -32.85
CA VAL A 2 -13.06 14.03 -32.96
C VAL A 2 -13.92 13.27 -33.98
N TYR A 3 -15.19 13.65 -34.12
CA TYR A 3 -16.16 12.99 -35.00
C TYR A 3 -15.91 13.13 -36.51
N THR A 4 -14.93 13.96 -36.92
CA THR A 4 -14.50 14.08 -38.32
C THR A 4 -13.13 13.44 -38.55
N SER A 5 -12.60 12.71 -37.56
CA SER A 5 -11.28 12.07 -37.63
C SER A 5 -11.33 10.75 -38.41
N GLY A 6 -10.35 10.54 -39.28
CA GLY A 6 -10.10 9.26 -39.95
C GLY A 6 -9.21 8.30 -39.14
N GLU A 7 -8.78 8.71 -37.94
CA GLU A 7 -7.96 7.91 -37.03
C GLU A 7 -8.82 7.10 -36.05
N GLU A 8 -8.29 5.98 -35.60
CA GLU A 8 -8.89 5.19 -34.52
C GLU A 8 -8.94 6.00 -33.21
N TYR A 9 -10.10 5.96 -32.55
CA TYR A 9 -10.29 6.50 -31.22
C TYR A 9 -10.61 5.37 -30.23
N PRO A 10 -9.91 5.28 -29.08
CA PRO A 10 -8.88 6.20 -28.57
C PRO A 10 -7.48 6.06 -29.21
N GLY A 11 -7.26 5.13 -30.15
CA GLY A 11 -5.99 4.95 -30.85
C GLY A 11 -4.90 4.27 -30.02
N LYS A 12 -5.27 3.76 -28.84
CA LYS A 12 -4.43 2.99 -27.92
C LYS A 12 -5.28 1.91 -27.26
N LEU A 13 -4.68 0.75 -27.00
CA LEU A 13 -5.37 -0.38 -26.36
C LEU A 13 -5.33 -0.33 -24.83
N TYR A 14 -4.44 0.47 -24.25
CA TYR A 14 -4.39 0.69 -22.82
C TYR A 14 -3.85 2.09 -22.46
N SER A 15 -4.06 2.49 -21.21
CA SER A 15 -3.39 3.63 -20.59
C SER A 15 -2.98 3.26 -19.18
N GLU A 16 -1.75 3.56 -18.80
CA GLU A 16 -1.34 3.54 -17.41
C GLU A 16 -2.00 4.73 -16.68
N VAL A 17 -2.69 4.44 -15.57
CA VAL A 17 -3.21 5.48 -14.66
C VAL A 17 -2.17 5.80 -13.60
N GLY A 18 -1.50 4.75 -13.10
CA GLY A 18 -0.37 4.87 -12.17
C GLY A 18 -0.30 3.71 -11.19
N VAL A 19 0.70 3.78 -10.31
CA VAL A 19 0.92 2.82 -9.22
C VAL A 19 0.49 3.45 -7.90
N TYR A 20 -0.37 2.75 -7.16
CA TYR A 20 -0.93 3.17 -5.89
C TYR A 20 -0.50 2.24 -4.76
N GLN A 21 -0.48 2.76 -3.54
CA GLN A 21 -0.07 2.01 -2.34
C GLN A 21 -1.30 1.63 -1.51
N PHE A 22 -1.38 0.37 -1.10
CA PHE A 22 -2.40 -0.13 -0.18
C PHE A 22 -1.74 -1.00 0.87
N ARG A 23 -1.64 -0.52 2.12
CA ARG A 23 -1.14 -1.30 3.28
C ARG A 23 0.21 -2.03 3.03
N GLY A 24 1.10 -1.42 2.25
CA GLY A 24 2.40 -1.97 1.88
C GLY A 24 2.44 -2.70 0.52
N TYR A 25 1.29 -2.96 -0.11
CA TYR A 25 1.19 -3.50 -1.46
C TYR A 25 1.21 -2.37 -2.51
N SER A 26 1.89 -2.61 -3.63
CA SER A 26 1.87 -1.72 -4.79
C SER A 26 0.89 -2.26 -5.83
N ILE A 27 -0.09 -1.45 -6.22
CA ILE A 27 -1.16 -1.81 -7.15
C ILE A 27 -1.05 -0.94 -8.40
N LEU A 28 -0.81 -1.58 -9.54
CA LEU A 28 -0.83 -0.94 -10.86
C LEU A 28 -2.27 -0.83 -11.37
N VAL A 29 -2.70 0.38 -11.70
CA VAL A 29 -4.02 0.63 -12.29
C VAL A 29 -3.87 0.93 -13.78
N LEU A 30 -4.51 0.10 -14.61
CA LEU A 30 -4.53 0.21 -16.07
C LEU A 30 -5.96 0.41 -16.55
N LEU A 31 -6.13 1.29 -17.54
CA LEU A 31 -7.35 1.37 -18.33
C LEU A 31 -7.15 0.61 -19.63
N LEU A 32 -8.06 -0.30 -19.96
CA LEU A 32 -8.04 -1.06 -21.21
C LEU A 32 -9.13 -0.54 -22.16
N PHE A 33 -8.80 -0.47 -23.44
CA PHE A 33 -9.69 0.01 -24.51
C PHE A 33 -9.88 -1.09 -25.57
N PRO A 34 -10.76 -2.07 -25.31
CA PRO A 34 -10.98 -3.19 -26.23
C PRO A 34 -11.77 -2.79 -27.48
N VAL A 35 -12.28 -1.56 -27.55
CA VAL A 35 -13.06 -1.04 -28.67
C VAL A 35 -12.32 0.14 -29.27
N GLN A 36 -12.10 0.10 -30.58
CA GLN A 36 -11.58 1.21 -31.37
C GLN A 36 -12.62 1.59 -32.42
N TYR A 37 -12.81 2.89 -32.62
CA TYR A 37 -13.80 3.41 -33.56
C TYR A 37 -13.15 4.43 -34.48
N ILE A 38 -13.43 4.35 -35.79
CA ILE A 38 -13.02 5.35 -36.78
C ILE A 38 -14.25 6.22 -37.12
N PRO A 39 -14.34 7.46 -36.62
CA PRO A 39 -15.54 8.28 -36.79
C PRO A 39 -15.87 8.66 -38.24
N LEU A 40 -14.85 8.88 -39.08
CA LEU A 40 -15.03 9.29 -40.47
C LEU A 40 -15.73 8.21 -41.31
N THR A 41 -15.39 6.94 -41.10
CA THR A 41 -15.93 5.80 -41.87
C THR A 41 -17.08 5.11 -41.15
N GLY A 42 -17.12 5.20 -39.82
CA GLY A 42 -18.06 4.48 -38.97
C GLY A 42 -17.60 3.08 -38.57
N ASP A 43 -16.36 2.69 -38.89
CA ASP A 43 -15.84 1.36 -38.61
C ASP A 43 -15.57 1.15 -37.11
N LEU A 44 -15.90 -0.04 -36.62
CA LEU A 44 -15.73 -0.44 -35.22
C LEU A 44 -14.91 -1.73 -35.14
N PHE A 45 -13.80 -1.67 -34.39
CA PHE A 45 -12.94 -2.80 -34.11
C PHE A 45 -13.13 -3.22 -32.65
N TYR A 46 -13.33 -4.52 -32.44
CA TYR A 46 -13.47 -5.10 -31.10
C TYR A 46 -12.44 -6.19 -30.87
N TYR A 47 -11.60 -5.98 -29.86
CA TYR A 47 -10.62 -6.92 -29.37
C TYR A 47 -11.23 -7.75 -28.25
N GLN A 48 -11.68 -8.95 -28.59
CA GLN A 48 -12.29 -9.87 -27.63
C GLN A 48 -11.34 -10.28 -26.50
N THR A 49 -10.04 -10.33 -26.79
CA THR A 49 -9.00 -10.74 -25.84
C THR A 49 -7.84 -9.76 -25.88
N LEU A 50 -7.42 -9.29 -24.70
CA LEU A 50 -6.22 -8.48 -24.49
C LEU A 50 -5.29 -9.22 -23.53
N THR A 51 -4.04 -9.45 -23.96
CA THR A 51 -3.00 -10.04 -23.10
C THR A 51 -2.11 -8.91 -22.57
N VAL A 52 -2.08 -8.74 -21.25
CA VAL A 52 -1.28 -7.72 -20.58
C VAL A 52 -0.02 -8.36 -19.99
N THR A 53 1.15 -7.87 -20.39
CA THR A 53 2.45 -8.27 -19.83
C THR A 53 3.02 -7.11 -19.05
N VAL A 54 3.27 -7.31 -17.76
CA VAL A 54 3.87 -6.29 -16.88
C VAL A 54 5.34 -6.65 -16.64
N HIS A 55 6.23 -5.70 -16.91
CA HIS A 55 7.66 -5.84 -16.63
C HIS A 55 8.00 -5.12 -15.33
N LEU A 56 8.53 -5.86 -14.36
CA LEU A 56 8.92 -5.34 -13.06
C LEU A 56 10.44 -5.07 -13.04
N MET A 57 10.84 -4.07 -12.28
CA MET A 57 12.25 -3.85 -11.92
C MET A 57 12.50 -4.46 -10.55
N ASP A 58 13.69 -5.00 -10.34
CA ASP A 58 14.11 -5.48 -9.02
C ASP A 58 14.16 -4.31 -8.03
N GLN A 59 13.39 -4.40 -6.95
CA GLN A 59 13.44 -3.44 -5.86
C GLN A 59 14.45 -3.91 -4.80
N THR A 60 15.41 -3.05 -4.49
CA THR A 60 16.47 -3.32 -3.50
C THR A 60 16.05 -3.00 -2.06
N SER A 61 14.92 -2.31 -1.87
CA SER A 61 14.44 -1.85 -0.56
C SER A 61 13.10 -2.47 -0.20
N GLU A 62 13.02 -3.07 0.97
CA GLU A 62 11.79 -3.61 1.53
C GLU A 62 10.83 -2.48 1.94
N ASN A 63 9.54 -2.65 1.70
CA ASN A 63 8.53 -1.73 2.18
C ASN A 63 8.32 -1.96 3.68
N LEU A 64 8.91 -1.10 4.52
CA LEU A 64 8.82 -1.19 5.99
C LEU A 64 7.38 -1.13 6.54
N LEU A 65 6.42 -0.66 5.74
CA LEU A 65 5.00 -0.60 6.12
C LEU A 65 4.24 -1.87 5.74
N PHE A 66 4.91 -2.84 5.11
CA PHE A 66 4.31 -4.11 4.73
C PHE A 66 4.12 -5.03 5.94
N ARG A 67 2.88 -5.12 6.42
CA ARG A 67 2.53 -5.93 7.61
C ARG A 67 2.12 -7.35 7.26
N ASN A 68 1.60 -7.56 6.04
CA ASN A 68 1.11 -8.85 5.54
C ASN A 68 0.13 -9.57 6.50
N THR A 69 -0.82 -8.85 7.10
CA THR A 69 -1.81 -9.48 7.98
C THR A 69 -2.91 -10.17 7.16
N GLN A 70 -3.55 -11.19 7.73
CA GLN A 70 -4.65 -11.91 7.05
C GLN A 70 -5.80 -10.97 6.62
N THR A 71 -6.07 -9.93 7.43
CA THR A 71 -7.08 -8.91 7.09
C THR A 71 -6.64 -8.06 5.92
N ASP A 72 -5.37 -7.64 5.87
CA ASP A 72 -4.80 -6.86 4.76
C ASP A 72 -4.86 -7.67 3.45
N GLN A 73 -4.54 -8.96 3.51
CA GLN A 73 -4.61 -9.88 2.37
C GLN A 73 -6.05 -10.02 1.84
N SER A 74 -7.03 -10.28 2.72
CA SER A 74 -8.42 -10.43 2.30
C SER A 74 -8.93 -9.17 1.58
N GLU A 75 -8.65 -7.98 2.13
CA GLU A 75 -9.06 -6.72 1.51
C GLU A 75 -8.32 -6.42 0.19
N LEU A 76 -7.08 -6.89 0.04
CA LEU A 76 -6.32 -6.76 -1.20
C LEU A 76 -6.94 -7.62 -2.31
N LEU A 77 -7.29 -8.87 -2.00
CA LEU A 77 -7.83 -9.82 -2.98
C LEU A 77 -9.15 -9.33 -3.61
N ASP A 78 -9.93 -8.56 -2.86
CA ASP A 78 -11.16 -7.92 -3.36
C ASP A 78 -10.90 -6.71 -4.29
N LYS A 79 -9.64 -6.25 -4.42
CA LYS A 79 -9.26 -5.05 -5.18
C LYS A 79 -8.49 -5.34 -6.46
N ILE A 80 -7.99 -6.55 -6.64
CA ILE A 80 -7.07 -6.91 -7.74
C ILE A 80 -7.67 -8.00 -8.63
N GLU A 81 -7.40 -7.90 -9.92
CA GLU A 81 -7.88 -8.86 -10.93
C GLU A 81 -6.96 -10.09 -11.05
N ASN A 82 -5.81 -10.08 -10.38
CA ASN A 82 -4.77 -11.11 -10.45
C ASN A 82 -4.40 -11.67 -9.06
N PRO A 83 -5.33 -12.27 -8.31
CA PRO A 83 -5.13 -12.67 -6.91
C PRO A 83 -3.93 -13.59 -6.67
N SER A 84 -3.53 -14.39 -7.67
CA SER A 84 -2.38 -15.29 -7.56
C SER A 84 -1.05 -14.58 -7.28
N VAL A 85 -0.93 -13.29 -7.64
CA VAL A 85 0.32 -12.54 -7.44
C VAL A 85 0.58 -12.20 -5.97
N GLU A 86 -0.43 -12.27 -5.11
CA GLU A 86 -0.29 -12.02 -3.66
C GLU A 86 0.81 -12.91 -3.07
N SER A 87 0.85 -14.19 -3.48
CA SER A 87 1.87 -15.15 -3.05
C SER A 87 3.32 -14.78 -3.38
N THR A 88 3.55 -13.85 -4.31
CA THR A 88 4.89 -13.37 -4.68
C THR A 88 5.43 -12.30 -3.73
N TYR A 89 4.56 -11.69 -2.93
CA TYR A 89 4.95 -10.79 -1.84
C TYR A 89 5.51 -11.63 -0.69
N ARG A 90 6.80 -11.97 -0.79
CA ARG A 90 7.52 -12.68 0.27
C ARG A 90 7.86 -11.71 1.40
N GLN A 91 7.46 -12.05 2.62
CA GLN A 91 8.07 -11.48 3.82
C GLN A 91 9.39 -12.22 4.09
N PRO A 92 10.52 -11.54 4.30
CA PRO A 92 11.35 -11.86 5.45
C PRO A 92 10.56 -11.43 6.69
N PHE A 93 10.30 -12.36 7.60
CA PHE A 93 9.67 -12.08 8.88
C PHE A 93 10.65 -11.20 9.69
N HIS A 94 10.62 -9.89 9.48
CA HIS A 94 11.21 -8.96 10.42
C HIS A 94 10.26 -8.88 11.60
N ALA A 95 10.36 -9.87 12.50
CA ALA A 95 9.91 -9.65 13.86
C ALA A 95 10.51 -8.31 14.27
N PRO A 96 9.70 -7.31 14.67
CA PRO A 96 10.26 -6.08 15.20
C PRO A 96 11.29 -6.49 16.26
N ILE A 97 12.51 -5.99 16.15
CA ILE A 97 13.54 -6.11 17.21
C ILE A 97 13.14 -5.17 18.36
N PHE A 98 11.88 -5.22 18.76
CA PHE A 98 11.39 -4.68 20.01
C PHE A 98 11.16 -5.90 20.88
N SER A 99 12.10 -6.13 21.80
CA SER A 99 12.00 -7.19 22.83
C SER A 99 10.79 -7.00 23.74
N ASP A 100 10.15 -5.84 23.67
CA ASP A 100 8.93 -5.52 24.40
C ASP A 100 7.75 -5.72 23.43
N GLN A 101 6.94 -6.75 23.67
CA GLN A 101 5.64 -6.87 22.99
C GLN A 101 4.74 -5.74 23.50
N TYR A 102 4.44 -4.77 22.62
CA TYR A 102 3.44 -3.74 22.87
C TYR A 102 2.68 -3.43 21.58
N ASP A 103 1.38 -3.19 21.71
CA ASP A 103 0.48 -2.78 20.62
C ASP A 103 0.52 -1.26 20.39
N LEU A 104 0.91 -0.48 21.41
CA LEU A 104 0.96 0.98 21.36
C LEU A 104 2.14 1.56 22.15
N LEU A 105 2.91 2.42 21.51
CA LEU A 105 3.94 3.23 22.17
C LEU A 105 3.47 4.69 22.28
N ILE A 106 3.39 5.20 23.51
CA ILE A 106 3.21 6.62 23.79
C ILE A 106 4.59 7.23 24.03
N LEU A 107 5.06 8.04 23.10
CA LEU A 107 6.31 8.79 23.24
C LEU A 107 6.02 10.21 23.74
N THR A 108 6.60 10.59 24.87
CA THR A 108 6.33 11.88 25.53
C THR A 108 7.56 12.47 26.21
N THR A 109 7.51 13.70 26.70
CA THR A 109 8.54 14.23 27.61
C THR A 109 8.30 13.73 29.04
N ASP A 110 9.34 13.69 29.88
CA ASP A 110 9.23 13.29 31.30
C ASP A 110 8.10 14.03 32.04
N ALA A 111 7.94 15.33 31.78
CA ALA A 111 6.93 16.18 32.41
C ALA A 111 5.48 15.71 32.17
N PHE A 112 5.22 15.03 31.04
CA PHE A 112 3.88 14.59 30.66
C PHE A 112 3.64 13.10 30.87
N LYS A 113 4.67 12.32 31.26
CA LYS A 113 4.57 10.88 31.48
C LYS A 113 3.40 10.51 32.41
N ALA A 114 3.30 11.20 33.54
CA ALA A 114 2.24 10.95 34.52
C ALA A 114 0.83 11.24 33.97
N GLY A 115 0.68 12.25 33.11
CA GLY A 115 -0.60 12.63 32.52
C GLY A 115 -1.13 11.60 31.50
N PHE A 116 -0.24 10.83 30.87
CA PHE A 116 -0.61 9.78 29.92
C PHE A 116 -0.84 8.40 30.57
N GLN A 117 -0.50 8.23 31.84
CA GLN A 117 -0.69 6.96 32.55
C GLN A 117 -2.16 6.48 32.50
N PRO A 118 -3.19 7.33 32.77
CA PRO A 118 -4.59 6.88 32.69
C PRO A 118 -5.00 6.40 31.29
N LEU A 119 -4.43 7.00 30.24
CA LEU A 119 -4.70 6.60 28.86
C LEU A 119 -4.06 5.24 28.54
N ALA A 120 -2.82 5.03 28.97
CA ALA A 120 -2.15 3.74 28.82
C ALA A 120 -2.88 2.63 29.57
N ASP A 121 -3.31 2.91 30.80
CA ASP A 121 -4.07 1.97 31.62
C ASP A 121 -5.40 1.59 30.95
N GLN A 122 -6.12 2.58 30.40
CA GLN A 122 -7.37 2.33 29.67
C GLN A 122 -7.14 1.45 28.42
N HIS A 123 -6.08 1.71 27.65
CA HIS A 123 -5.76 0.89 26.49
C HIS A 123 -5.39 -0.55 26.90
N ASN A 124 -4.61 -0.72 27.97
CA ASN A 124 -4.26 -2.02 28.53
C ASN A 124 -5.51 -2.82 28.93
N VAL A 125 -6.50 -2.16 29.57
CA VAL A 125 -7.79 -2.78 29.91
C VAL A 125 -8.56 -3.22 28.66
N THR A 126 -8.45 -2.47 27.56
CA THR A 126 -9.07 -2.85 26.27
C THR A 126 -8.25 -3.88 25.47
N GLY A 127 -7.21 -4.47 26.06
CA GLY A 127 -6.38 -5.49 25.42
C GLY A 127 -5.35 -4.96 24.44
N LYS A 128 -5.05 -3.65 24.47
CA LYS A 128 -3.97 -3.02 23.70
C LYS A 128 -2.79 -2.74 24.62
N GLN A 129 -1.77 -3.60 24.60
CA GLN A 129 -0.58 -3.46 25.43
C GLN A 129 0.11 -2.13 25.11
N THR A 130 0.06 -1.18 26.04
CA THR A 130 0.52 0.18 25.85
C THR A 130 1.66 0.50 26.78
N ILE A 131 2.79 0.93 26.22
CA ILE A 131 3.95 1.40 26.98
C ILE A 131 4.15 2.90 26.79
N ILE A 132 4.65 3.56 27.83
CA ILE A 132 5.04 4.97 27.78
C ILE A 132 6.57 5.05 27.85
N ARG A 133 7.20 5.61 26.81
CA ARG A 133 8.62 5.95 26.81
C ARG A 133 8.78 7.47 26.80
N THR A 134 9.83 7.95 27.44
CA THR A 134 10.17 9.37 27.41
C THR A 134 11.21 9.67 26.36
N LEU A 135 11.31 10.92 25.90
CA LEU A 135 12.39 11.36 25.00
C LEU A 135 13.78 11.11 25.60
N THR A 136 13.88 11.10 26.94
CA THR A 136 15.10 10.78 27.67
C THR A 136 15.40 9.27 27.64
N ASP A 137 14.36 8.43 27.65
CA ASP A 137 14.50 6.97 27.53
C ASP A 137 14.96 6.52 26.13
N VAL A 138 14.62 7.28 25.07
CA VAL A 138 14.96 6.95 23.66
C VAL A 138 16.12 7.78 23.11
N GLY A 139 16.85 8.52 23.95
CA GLY A 139 18.06 9.23 23.54
C GLY A 139 17.84 10.50 22.69
N GLY A 140 16.60 10.98 22.54
CA GLY A 140 16.30 12.28 21.90
C GLY A 140 15.00 12.32 21.09
N SER A 141 14.83 13.41 20.33
CA SER A 141 13.66 13.66 19.48
C SER A 141 13.95 13.50 17.98
N SER A 142 15.13 13.02 17.60
CA SER A 142 15.45 12.77 16.19
C SER A 142 14.83 11.44 15.74
N PRO A 143 14.40 11.32 14.46
CA PRO A 143 13.89 10.07 13.91
C PRO A 143 14.85 8.88 14.09
N GLU A 144 16.16 9.14 14.09
CA GLU A 144 17.21 8.14 14.27
C GLU A 144 17.29 7.64 15.71
N ALA A 145 17.14 8.53 16.71
CA ALA A 145 17.15 8.17 18.13
C ALA A 145 15.89 7.36 18.51
N ILE A 146 14.75 7.65 17.87
CA ILE A 146 13.50 6.92 18.08
C ILE A 146 13.53 5.51 17.44
N ARG A 147 14.43 5.28 16.47
CA ARG A 147 14.55 4.02 15.72
C ARG A 147 15.51 2.99 16.33
N SER A 148 16.40 3.41 17.23
CA SER A 148 17.40 2.55 17.90
C SER A 148 16.83 1.83 19.10
#